data_AF-A0A4P8HDX5-F1
#
_entry.id   AF-A0A4P8HDX5-F1
#
_cell.length_a   1.000
_cell.length_b   1.000
_cell.length_c   1.000
_cell.angle_alpha   90.00
_cell.angle_beta   90.00
_cell.angle_gamma   90.00
#
_symmetry.space_group_name_H-M   'P 1'
#
loop_
_entity.id
_entity.type
_entity.pdbx_description
1 polymer ?
#
loop_
_entity_poly.entity_id
_entity_poly.type
_entity_poly.pdbx_seq_one_letter_code
_entity_poly.pdbx_strand_id
1 'polypeptide(L)'
;MKRFGDFLVNSPAALQLGGTTVVLLVLFLIPALHPIAWIIGLLAVVVLAGVLVLWFLEWRRTQDRIDQLNARLAKAHAAIGGVSLSPVAEDEPSADTVRAERIRELFPTGSGLVQELRVESGFSPLPTALVAPLREFLDEFSHASFENPASHFAFMDLYRAGTALTEWLDSQTQDTAGKLEMVPGDVREGGWRGFAEAREAGQRRIDAFLTTRQTFERTALENDVLG
;
A
#
# COMPACT_ATOMS: atom_id res chain seq x y z
N MET A 1 22.11 22.91 12.02
CA MET A 1 22.92 22.56 10.84
C MET A 1 22.72 21.11 10.40
N LYS A 2 22.77 20.09 11.28
CA LYS A 2 22.57 18.66 10.90
C LYS A 2 21.31 18.39 10.06
N ARG A 3 20.13 18.84 10.54
CA ARG A 3 18.85 18.70 9.81
C ARG A 3 18.75 19.46 8.48
N PHE A 4 19.55 20.51 8.28
CA PHE A 4 19.58 21.24 7.01
C PHE A 4 20.43 20.50 5.97
N GLY A 5 21.51 19.86 6.40
CA GLY A 5 22.26 18.92 5.57
C GLY A 5 21.38 17.74 5.12
N ASP A 6 20.63 17.16 6.04
CA ASP A 6 19.70 16.05 5.73
C ASP A 6 18.60 16.49 4.73
N PHE A 7 18.13 17.74 4.80
CA PHE A 7 17.20 18.31 3.83
C PHE A 7 17.79 18.39 2.42
N LEU A 8 19.03 18.88 2.30
CA LEU A 8 19.70 19.01 1.00
C LEU A 8 20.02 17.64 0.39
N VAL A 9 20.41 16.66 1.19
CA VAL A 9 20.73 15.30 0.70
C VAL A 9 19.47 14.54 0.29
N ASN A 10 18.38 14.67 1.05
CA ASN A 10 17.13 13.95 0.78
C ASN A 10 16.20 14.63 -0.23
N SER A 11 16.53 15.84 -0.71
CA SER A 11 15.74 16.56 -1.70
C SER A 11 16.63 17.06 -2.85
N PRO A 12 16.70 16.33 -3.98
CA PRO A 12 17.56 16.67 -5.12
C PRO A 12 17.30 18.09 -5.67
N ALA A 13 16.05 18.53 -5.64
CA ALA A 13 15.65 19.87 -6.07
C ALA A 13 16.14 20.99 -5.11
N ALA A 14 16.16 20.73 -3.80
CA ALA A 14 16.71 21.67 -2.82
C ALA A 14 18.23 21.78 -2.93
N LEU A 15 18.91 20.67 -3.22
CA LEU A 15 20.36 20.65 -3.49
C LEU A 15 20.70 21.48 -4.73
N GLN A 16 19.95 21.30 -5.81
CA GLN A 16 20.13 22.07 -7.04
C GLN A 16 19.92 23.57 -6.81
N LEU A 17 18.82 23.96 -6.17
CA LEU A 17 18.54 25.38 -5.86
C LEU A 17 19.58 25.98 -4.91
N GLY A 18 20.02 25.25 -3.88
CA GLY A 18 21.09 25.69 -3.00
C GLY A 18 22.41 25.91 -3.75
N GLY A 19 22.79 24.96 -4.61
CA GLY A 19 23.98 25.06 -5.46
C GLY A 19 23.90 26.23 -6.43
N THR A 20 22.77 26.41 -7.12
CA THR A 20 22.53 27.54 -8.02
C THR A 20 22.62 28.87 -7.28
N THR A 21 22.08 28.97 -6.06
CA THR A 21 22.15 30.18 -5.23
C THR A 21 23.59 30.53 -4.88
N VAL A 22 24.42 29.54 -4.51
CA VAL A 22 25.84 29.74 -4.20
C VAL A 22 26.63 30.15 -5.45
N VAL A 23 26.40 29.49 -6.60
CA VAL A 23 27.07 29.84 -7.86
C VAL A 23 26.70 31.25 -8.31
N LEU A 24 25.44 31.64 -8.22
CA LEU A 24 24.99 33.00 -8.51
C LEU A 24 25.65 34.02 -7.58
N LEU A 25 25.79 33.71 -6.29
CA LEU A 25 26.45 34.56 -5.30
C LEU A 25 27.96 34.72 -5.58
N VAL A 26 28.63 33.66 -6.05
CA VAL A 26 30.04 33.70 -6.44
C VAL A 26 30.23 34.51 -7.74
N LEU A 27 29.40 34.28 -8.75
CA LEU A 27 29.43 35.06 -10.01
C LEU A 27 29.14 36.54 -9.77
N PHE A 28 28.30 36.86 -8.78
CA PHE A 28 28.01 38.21 -8.33
C PHE A 28 29.22 38.94 -7.72
N LEU A 29 30.24 38.22 -7.25
CA LEU A 29 31.45 38.80 -6.65
C LEU A 29 32.46 39.33 -7.69
N ILE A 30 32.21 39.12 -8.99
CA ILE A 30 33.11 39.51 -10.08
C ILE A 30 32.77 40.94 -10.56
N PRO A 31 33.62 41.96 -10.29
CA PRO A 31 33.30 43.38 -10.50
C PRO A 31 33.03 43.78 -11.96
N ALA A 32 33.55 43.01 -12.93
CA ALA A 32 33.41 43.29 -14.35
C ALA A 32 31.97 43.13 -14.91
N LEU A 33 31.05 42.54 -14.14
CA LEU A 33 29.67 42.25 -14.56
C LEU A 33 28.61 43.21 -13.96
N HIS A 34 29.02 44.26 -13.22
CA HIS A 34 28.17 45.00 -12.29
C HIS A 34 27.30 46.20 -12.76
N PRO A 35 27.40 46.80 -13.97
CA PRO A 35 26.93 48.17 -14.12
C PRO A 35 25.41 48.41 -13.94
N ILE A 36 24.52 47.44 -14.21
CA ILE A 36 23.06 47.57 -13.97
C ILE A 36 22.42 46.27 -13.42
N ALA A 37 23.04 45.10 -13.66
CA ALA A 37 22.51 43.80 -13.27
C ALA A 37 22.53 43.52 -11.75
N TRP A 38 23.20 44.36 -10.94
CA TRP A 38 23.47 44.06 -9.55
C TRP A 38 22.24 44.11 -8.63
N ILE A 39 21.30 45.04 -8.86
CA ILE A 39 20.08 45.15 -8.05
C ILE A 39 19.16 43.94 -8.32
N ILE A 40 19.03 43.55 -9.60
CA ILE A 40 18.21 42.41 -10.01
C ILE A 40 18.81 41.09 -9.52
N GLY A 41 20.14 40.94 -9.61
CA GLY A 41 20.85 39.77 -9.09
C GLY A 41 20.75 39.64 -7.57
N LEU A 42 20.92 40.74 -6.83
CA LEU A 42 20.75 40.76 -5.38
C LEU A 42 19.31 40.36 -4.99
N LEU A 43 18.31 40.94 -5.67
CA LEU A 43 16.90 40.62 -5.44
C LEU A 43 16.62 39.13 -5.70
N ALA A 44 17.15 38.58 -6.80
CA ALA A 44 16.98 37.17 -7.16
C ALA A 44 17.59 36.23 -6.11
N VAL A 45 18.79 36.54 -5.60
CA VAL A 45 19.45 35.75 -4.54
C VAL A 45 18.64 35.80 -3.25
N VAL A 46 18.10 36.97 -2.88
CA VAL A 46 17.26 37.11 -1.68
C VAL A 46 15.96 36.32 -1.81
N VAL A 47 15.30 36.35 -2.98
CA VAL A 47 14.08 35.57 -3.23
C VAL A 47 14.38 34.07 -3.18
N LEU A 48 15.44 33.60 -3.84
CA LEU A 48 15.86 32.20 -3.82
C LEU A 48 16.18 31.72 -2.40
N ALA A 49 16.92 32.54 -1.63
CA ALA A 49 17.21 32.24 -0.23
C ALA A 49 15.91 32.19 0.61
N GLY A 50 14.97 33.10 0.39
CA GLY A 50 13.67 33.10 1.05
C GLY A 50 12.85 31.85 0.75
N VAL A 51 12.78 31.43 -0.51
CA VAL A 51 12.08 30.20 -0.93
C VAL A 51 12.73 28.97 -0.31
N LEU A 52 14.07 28.89 -0.30
CA LEU A 52 14.80 27.81 0.35
C LEU A 52 14.51 27.74 1.86
N VAL A 53 14.43 28.89 2.53
CA VAL A 53 14.10 28.94 3.96
C VAL A 53 12.67 28.48 4.22
N LEU A 54 11.69 28.97 3.45
CA LEU A 54 10.28 28.56 3.60
C LEU A 54 10.10 27.06 3.34
N TRP A 55 10.73 26.54 2.29
CA TRP A 55 10.69 25.12 1.98
C TRP A 55 11.36 24.28 3.07
N PHE A 56 12.51 24.72 3.60
CA PHE A 56 13.14 24.05 4.73
C PHE A 56 12.23 24.02 5.96
N LEU A 57 11.52 25.11 6.26
CA LEU A 57 10.56 25.16 7.38
C LEU A 57 9.40 24.17 7.17
N GLU A 58 8.88 24.07 5.96
CA GLU A 58 7.81 23.14 5.61
C GLU A 58 8.26 21.68 5.65
N TRP A 59 9.41 21.38 5.07
CA TRP A 59 10.04 20.07 5.17
C TRP A 59 10.28 19.68 6.62
N ARG A 60 10.77 20.62 7.45
CA ARG A 60 10.99 20.37 8.88
C ARG A 60 9.69 20.06 9.61
N ARG A 61 8.59 20.79 9.33
CA ARG A 61 7.27 20.47 9.90
C ARG A 61 6.80 19.07 9.50
N THR A 62 7.03 18.68 8.25
CA THR A 62 6.69 17.35 7.76
C THR A 62 7.53 16.26 8.42
N GLN A 63 8.84 16.48 8.57
CA GLN A 63 9.72 15.57 9.31
C GLN A 63 9.35 15.47 10.78
N ASP A 64 9.02 16.58 11.46
CA ASP A 64 8.56 16.55 12.85
C ASP A 64 7.24 15.77 13.00
N ARG A 65 6.36 15.82 12.00
CA ARG A 65 5.14 14.97 11.96
C ARG A 65 5.47 13.50 11.78
N ILE A 66 6.39 13.16 10.88
CA ILE A 66 6.86 11.77 10.68
C ILE A 66 7.51 11.24 11.96
N ASP A 67 8.37 12.03 12.60
CA ASP A 67 9.00 11.68 13.87
C ASP A 67 7.96 11.45 14.97
N GLN A 68 6.94 12.32 15.06
CA GLN A 68 5.83 12.13 16.00
C GLN A 68 4.99 10.89 15.70
N LEU A 69 4.71 10.60 14.43
CA LEU A 69 3.98 9.40 14.02
C LEU A 69 4.80 8.15 14.32
N ASN A 70 6.10 8.14 14.03
CA ASN A 70 7.01 7.06 14.36
C ASN A 70 7.13 6.87 15.88
N ALA A 71 7.18 7.95 16.66
CA ALA A 71 7.19 7.88 18.12
C ALA A 71 5.86 7.34 18.67
N ARG A 72 4.72 7.69 18.06
CA ARG A 72 3.40 7.12 18.41
C ARG A 72 3.31 5.66 18.02
N LEU A 73 3.81 5.28 16.84
CA LEU A 73 3.93 3.89 16.41
C LEU A 73 4.81 3.10 17.38
N ALA A 74 6.00 3.61 17.72
CA ALA A 74 6.90 2.97 18.68
C ALA A 74 6.28 2.87 20.08
N LYS A 75 5.51 3.87 20.53
CA LYS A 75 4.76 3.80 21.79
C LYS A 75 3.60 2.82 21.74
N ALA A 76 2.87 2.74 20.63
CA ALA A 76 1.84 1.73 20.42
C ALA A 76 2.49 0.33 20.40
N HIS A 77 3.62 0.17 19.70
CA HIS A 77 4.40 -1.06 19.66
C HIS A 77 4.98 -1.43 21.03
N ALA A 78 5.40 -0.46 21.84
CA ALA A 78 5.86 -0.69 23.21
C ALA A 78 4.72 -0.94 24.20
N ALA A 79 3.52 -0.39 23.96
CA ALA A 79 2.31 -0.74 24.70
C ALA A 79 1.80 -2.15 24.34
N ILE A 80 2.05 -2.58 23.11
CA ILE A 80 1.90 -3.96 22.64
C ILE A 80 3.09 -4.85 23.10
N GLY A 81 4.20 -4.22 23.48
CA GLY A 81 5.49 -4.83 23.82
C GLY A 81 5.54 -5.38 25.23
N GLY A 82 4.82 -6.47 25.45
CA GLY A 82 4.86 -7.22 26.70
C GLY A 82 3.87 -8.38 26.77
N VAL A 83 3.41 -8.93 25.64
CA VAL A 83 2.93 -10.33 25.64
C VAL A 83 4.18 -11.18 25.84
N SER A 84 4.61 -11.28 27.09
CA SER A 84 5.23 -12.50 27.58
C SER A 84 4.30 -13.61 27.09
N LEU A 85 4.78 -14.42 26.15
CA LEU A 85 4.27 -15.75 25.89
C LEU A 85 4.41 -16.54 27.19
N SER A 86 3.54 -16.25 28.16
CA SER A 86 3.22 -17.20 29.20
C SER A 86 2.62 -18.35 28.41
N PRO A 87 3.17 -19.57 28.50
CA PRO A 87 2.52 -20.72 27.89
C PRO A 87 1.16 -20.82 28.57
N VAL A 88 0.13 -20.30 27.91
CA VAL A 88 -1.24 -20.60 28.27
C VAL A 88 -1.33 -22.09 28.03
N ALA A 89 -1.70 -22.83 29.08
CA ALA A 89 -1.99 -24.25 28.95
C ALA A 89 -2.89 -24.43 27.73
N GLU A 90 -2.60 -25.43 26.90
CA GLU A 90 -3.36 -25.76 25.69
C GLU A 90 -4.84 -25.97 26.04
N ASP A 91 -5.61 -24.89 26.07
CA ASP A 91 -7.04 -24.94 25.85
C ASP A 91 -7.20 -25.23 24.35
N GLU A 92 -8.04 -26.20 24.01
CA GLU A 92 -8.33 -26.53 22.61
C GLU A 92 -8.67 -25.24 21.84
N PRO A 93 -8.05 -25.02 20.67
CA PRO A 93 -8.28 -23.79 19.91
C PRO A 93 -9.77 -23.65 19.62
N SER A 94 -10.29 -22.44 19.86
CA SER A 94 -11.71 -22.16 19.60
C SER A 94 -12.06 -22.43 18.13
N ALA A 95 -13.32 -22.75 17.84
CA ALA A 95 -13.74 -22.99 16.46
C ALA A 95 -13.46 -21.77 15.55
N ASP A 96 -13.54 -20.56 16.08
CA ASP A 96 -13.20 -19.32 15.38
C ASP A 96 -11.70 -19.22 15.10
N THR A 97 -10.86 -19.67 16.03
CA THR A 97 -9.40 -19.73 15.86
C THR A 97 -9.03 -20.69 14.73
N VAL A 98 -9.57 -21.90 14.76
CA VAL A 98 -9.34 -22.90 13.70
C VAL A 98 -9.78 -22.35 12.34
N ARG A 99 -10.94 -21.69 12.27
CA ARG A 99 -11.43 -21.07 11.02
C ARG A 99 -10.52 -19.94 10.53
N ALA A 100 -10.09 -19.05 11.41
CA ALA A 100 -9.25 -17.93 11.02
C ALA A 100 -7.85 -18.40 10.57
N GLU A 101 -7.26 -19.38 11.26
CA GLU A 101 -6.01 -20.03 10.84
C GLU A 101 -6.16 -20.68 9.47
N ARG A 102 -7.26 -21.41 9.25
CA ARG A 102 -7.57 -22.02 7.97
C ARG A 102 -7.70 -20.99 6.84
N ILE A 103 -8.34 -19.85 7.07
CA ILE A 103 -8.40 -18.74 6.10
C ILE A 103 -6.99 -18.18 5.82
N ARG A 104 -6.14 -18.08 6.84
CA ARG A 104 -4.76 -17.60 6.71
C ARG A 104 -3.88 -18.57 5.92
N GLU A 105 -4.10 -19.88 6.07
CA GLU A 105 -3.45 -20.92 5.27
C GLU A 105 -3.83 -20.86 3.79
N LEU A 106 -5.13 -20.64 3.50
CA LEU A 106 -5.61 -20.49 2.12
C LEU A 106 -5.07 -19.21 1.45
N PHE A 107 -4.87 -18.14 2.23
CA PHE A 107 -4.40 -16.85 1.73
C PHE A 107 -3.18 -16.34 2.52
N PRO A 108 -1.99 -16.93 2.35
CA PRO A 108 -0.79 -16.49 3.05
C PRO A 108 -0.35 -15.09 2.60
N THR A 109 0.14 -14.26 3.53
CA THR A 109 0.47 -12.84 3.26
C THR A 109 1.62 -12.65 2.28
N GLY A 110 2.54 -13.62 2.22
CA GLY A 110 3.81 -13.54 1.50
C GLY A 110 3.99 -14.55 0.37
N SER A 111 2.95 -15.29 -0.01
CA SER A 111 2.99 -16.28 -1.09
C SER A 111 1.62 -16.49 -1.74
N GLY A 112 1.58 -17.26 -2.82
CA GLY A 112 0.35 -17.68 -3.47
C GLY A 112 -0.45 -16.51 -4.09
N LEU A 113 -1.78 -16.65 -4.08
CA LEU A 113 -2.69 -15.71 -4.75
C LEU A 113 -2.51 -14.26 -4.28
N VAL A 114 -2.36 -14.04 -2.96
CA VAL A 114 -2.23 -12.69 -2.39
C VAL A 114 -0.97 -11.98 -2.89
N GLN A 115 0.14 -12.72 -3.03
CA GLN A 115 1.38 -12.15 -3.54
C GLN A 115 1.24 -11.78 -5.02
N GLU A 116 0.73 -12.69 -5.86
CA GLU A 116 0.55 -12.43 -7.29
C GLU A 116 -0.38 -11.24 -7.55
N LEU A 117 -1.48 -11.13 -6.79
CA LEU A 117 -2.42 -10.03 -6.90
C LEU A 117 -1.84 -8.66 -6.47
N ARG A 118 -0.74 -8.64 -5.69
CA ARG A 118 -0.10 -7.39 -5.21
C ARG A 118 1.00 -6.87 -6.13
N VAL A 119 1.68 -7.74 -6.85
CA VAL A 119 2.89 -7.39 -7.62
C VAL A 119 2.55 -6.57 -8.86
N GLU A 120 1.34 -6.73 -9.41
CA GLU A 120 1.01 -6.19 -10.73
C GLU A 120 -0.01 -5.06 -10.70
N SER A 121 0.31 -3.99 -11.45
CA SER A 121 -0.62 -2.87 -11.68
C SER A 121 -1.50 -3.19 -12.89
N GLY A 122 -2.73 -3.63 -12.61
CA GLY A 122 -3.68 -4.16 -13.58
C GLY A 122 -3.57 -5.67 -13.77
N PHE A 123 -4.63 -6.26 -14.32
CA PHE A 123 -4.74 -7.72 -14.43
C PHE A 123 -3.65 -8.31 -15.33
N SER A 124 -2.95 -9.31 -14.79
CA SER A 124 -1.93 -10.12 -15.45
C SER A 124 -2.38 -11.58 -15.48
N PRO A 125 -1.93 -12.39 -16.45
CA PRO A 125 -2.24 -13.81 -16.52
C PRO A 125 -1.97 -14.53 -15.19
N LEU A 126 -3.03 -15.00 -14.53
CA LEU A 126 -2.94 -15.69 -13.25
C LEU A 126 -2.89 -17.21 -13.48
N PRO A 127 -1.92 -17.95 -12.91
CA PRO A 127 -1.96 -19.40 -12.93
C PRO A 127 -3.29 -19.92 -12.36
N THR A 128 -3.98 -20.81 -13.08
CA THR A 128 -5.29 -21.35 -12.66
C THR A 128 -5.22 -22.03 -11.29
N ALA A 129 -4.10 -22.69 -11.00
CA ALA A 129 -3.83 -23.32 -9.71
C ALA A 129 -3.88 -22.34 -8.53
N LEU A 130 -3.57 -21.06 -8.73
CA LEU A 130 -3.59 -20.05 -7.66
C LEU A 130 -5.00 -19.54 -7.35
N VAL A 131 -5.98 -19.82 -8.19
CA VAL A 131 -7.39 -19.49 -7.94
C VAL A 131 -8.11 -20.60 -7.17
N ALA A 132 -7.55 -21.81 -7.13
CA ALA A 132 -8.13 -22.93 -6.39
C ALA A 132 -8.41 -22.61 -4.90
N PRO A 133 -7.49 -21.96 -4.15
CA PRO A 133 -7.75 -21.57 -2.75
C PRO A 133 -8.93 -20.60 -2.58
N LEU A 134 -9.19 -19.74 -3.58
CA LEU A 134 -10.33 -18.83 -3.56
C LEU A 134 -11.65 -19.58 -3.67
N ARG A 135 -11.70 -20.61 -4.53
CA ARG A 135 -12.89 -21.46 -4.67
C ARG A 135 -13.10 -22.36 -3.46
N GLU A 136 -12.02 -22.93 -2.93
CA GLU A 136 -12.02 -23.72 -1.69
C GLU A 136 -12.54 -22.91 -0.51
N PHE A 137 -12.06 -21.67 -0.34
CA PHE A 137 -12.56 -20.75 0.68
C PHE A 137 -14.07 -20.50 0.57
N LEU A 138 -14.59 -20.24 -0.64
CA LEU A 138 -16.00 -19.92 -0.82
C LEU A 138 -16.92 -21.13 -0.55
N ASP A 139 -16.46 -22.33 -0.85
CA ASP A 139 -17.18 -23.58 -0.60
C ASP A 139 -17.15 -23.95 0.90
N GLU A 140 -15.95 -24.01 1.48
CA GLU A 140 -15.69 -24.41 2.86
C GLU A 140 -16.38 -23.47 3.87
N PHE A 141 -16.40 -22.16 3.59
CA PHE A 141 -16.91 -21.14 4.52
C PHE A 141 -18.31 -20.62 4.18
N SER A 142 -19.03 -21.25 3.24
CA SER A 142 -20.38 -20.83 2.81
C SER A 142 -21.40 -20.66 3.93
N HIS A 143 -21.27 -21.44 5.01
CA HIS A 143 -22.14 -21.42 6.18
C HIS A 143 -21.39 -21.08 7.48
N ALA A 144 -20.18 -20.55 7.35
CA ALA A 144 -19.36 -20.20 8.50
C ALA A 144 -19.84 -18.91 9.16
N SER A 145 -19.65 -18.84 10.47
CA SER A 145 -19.89 -17.64 11.28
C SER A 145 -18.78 -17.51 12.32
N PHE A 146 -18.63 -16.30 12.85
CA PHE A 146 -17.73 -16.01 13.97
C PHE A 146 -18.58 -15.52 15.14
N GLU A 147 -18.25 -15.95 16.34
CA GLU A 147 -18.94 -15.55 17.57
C GLU A 147 -18.68 -14.08 17.87
N ASN A 148 -17.46 -13.61 17.62
CA ASN A 148 -17.13 -12.20 17.72
C ASN A 148 -17.78 -11.40 16.57
N PRO A 149 -18.63 -10.40 16.86
CA PRO A 149 -19.32 -9.64 15.81
C PRO A 149 -18.38 -8.89 14.87
N ALA A 150 -17.27 -8.33 15.38
CA ALA A 150 -16.31 -7.61 14.54
C ALA A 150 -15.59 -8.56 13.58
N SER A 151 -15.16 -9.72 14.07
CA SER A 151 -14.57 -10.79 13.24
C SER A 151 -15.57 -11.32 12.22
N HIS A 152 -16.85 -11.46 12.61
CA HIS A 152 -17.91 -11.89 11.69
C HIS A 152 -18.14 -10.89 10.56
N PHE A 153 -18.23 -9.59 10.84
CA PHE A 153 -18.39 -8.58 9.79
C PHE A 153 -17.18 -8.55 8.85
N ALA A 154 -15.96 -8.61 9.40
CA ALA A 154 -14.74 -8.65 8.59
C ALA A 154 -14.67 -9.91 7.72
N PHE A 155 -15.11 -11.06 8.24
CA PHE A 155 -15.24 -12.30 7.49
C PHE A 155 -16.28 -12.17 6.37
N MET A 156 -17.46 -11.62 6.63
CA MET A 156 -18.50 -11.43 5.62
C MET A 156 -18.06 -10.50 4.49
N ASP A 157 -17.31 -9.45 4.81
CA ASP A 157 -16.73 -8.55 3.81
C ASP A 157 -15.68 -9.27 2.96
N LEU A 158 -14.82 -10.10 3.57
CA LEU A 158 -13.89 -10.96 2.86
C LEU A 158 -14.61 -11.97 1.96
N TYR A 159 -15.65 -12.63 2.46
CA TYR A 159 -16.45 -13.60 1.70
C TYR A 159 -17.07 -12.94 0.46
N ARG A 160 -17.75 -11.80 0.65
CA ARG A 160 -18.35 -11.04 -0.46
C ARG A 160 -17.32 -10.56 -1.48
N ALA A 161 -16.17 -10.08 -1.03
CA ALA A 161 -15.10 -9.67 -1.93
C ALA A 161 -14.54 -10.87 -2.71
N GLY A 162 -14.39 -12.03 -2.07
CA GLY A 162 -14.01 -13.28 -2.70
C GLY A 162 -15.02 -13.73 -3.75
N THR A 163 -16.31 -13.72 -3.45
CA THR A 163 -17.38 -14.06 -4.40
C THR A 163 -17.33 -13.14 -5.62
N ALA A 164 -17.26 -11.82 -5.40
CA ALA A 164 -17.23 -10.86 -6.49
C ALA A 164 -15.95 -10.96 -7.36
N LEU A 165 -14.82 -11.37 -6.77
CA LEU A 165 -13.59 -11.65 -7.51
C LEU A 165 -13.72 -12.93 -8.34
N THR A 166 -14.26 -14.01 -7.78
CA THR A 166 -14.50 -15.27 -8.49
C THR A 166 -15.47 -15.09 -9.66
N GLU A 167 -16.60 -14.42 -9.45
CA GLU A 167 -17.57 -14.11 -10.52
C GLU A 167 -16.93 -13.29 -11.65
N TRP A 168 -16.07 -12.33 -11.30
CA TRP A 168 -15.34 -11.55 -12.29
C TRP A 168 -14.32 -12.41 -13.05
N LEU A 169 -13.55 -13.27 -12.36
CA LEU A 169 -12.61 -14.19 -12.99
C LEU A 169 -13.34 -15.13 -13.97
N ASP A 170 -14.42 -15.77 -13.53
CA ASP A 170 -15.17 -16.73 -14.34
C ASP A 170 -15.84 -16.07 -15.57
N SER A 171 -16.22 -14.79 -15.48
CA SER A 171 -16.88 -14.08 -16.59
C SER A 171 -15.93 -13.31 -17.51
N GLN A 172 -14.77 -12.87 -17.01
CA GLN A 172 -13.87 -11.97 -17.75
C GLN A 172 -12.55 -12.61 -18.17
N THR A 173 -12.29 -13.85 -17.75
CA THR A 173 -11.06 -14.58 -18.08
C THR A 173 -11.35 -15.88 -18.81
N GLN A 174 -10.35 -16.38 -19.53
CA GLN A 174 -10.35 -17.65 -20.23
C GLN A 174 -9.08 -18.41 -19.87
N ASP A 175 -9.18 -19.72 -19.70
CA ASP A 175 -8.00 -20.56 -19.49
C ASP A 175 -7.23 -20.73 -20.80
N THR A 176 -6.00 -20.23 -20.81
CA THR A 176 -5.05 -20.36 -21.91
C THR A 176 -3.78 -21.02 -21.36
N ALA A 177 -3.60 -22.31 -21.66
CA ALA A 177 -2.44 -23.10 -21.24
C ALA A 177 -2.17 -23.11 -19.73
N GLY A 178 -3.22 -23.16 -18.90
CA GLY A 178 -3.12 -23.21 -17.44
C GLY A 178 -2.97 -21.82 -16.80
N LYS A 179 -3.23 -20.75 -17.56
CA LYS A 179 -3.27 -19.38 -17.07
C LYS A 179 -4.60 -18.75 -17.42
N LEU A 180 -5.22 -18.09 -16.44
CA LEU A 180 -6.38 -17.25 -16.64
C LEU A 180 -5.93 -15.94 -17.25
N GLU A 181 -6.23 -15.80 -18.54
CA GLU A 181 -5.98 -14.59 -19.30
C GLU A 181 -7.29 -13.84 -19.49
N MET A 182 -7.26 -12.50 -19.45
CA MET A 182 -8.45 -11.72 -19.74
C MET A 182 -8.92 -11.96 -21.17
N VAL A 183 -10.23 -12.10 -21.35
CA VAL A 183 -10.85 -12.21 -22.68
C VAL A 183 -10.44 -10.98 -23.52
N PRO A 184 -9.81 -11.17 -24.71
CA PRO A 184 -9.28 -10.07 -25.52
C PRO A 184 -10.34 -9.06 -25.94
N GLY A 185 -9.92 -7.82 -26.18
CA GLY A 185 -10.80 -6.78 -26.74
C GLY A 185 -11.42 -7.16 -28.08
N ASP A 186 -10.67 -7.88 -28.92
CA ASP A 186 -11.08 -8.21 -30.29
C ASP A 186 -12.28 -9.17 -30.37
N VAL A 187 -12.59 -9.88 -29.28
CA VAL A 187 -13.71 -10.84 -29.20
C VAL A 187 -14.90 -10.31 -28.37
N ARG A 188 -14.79 -9.10 -27.79
CA ARG A 188 -15.83 -8.49 -26.97
C ARG A 188 -16.80 -7.66 -27.82
N GLU A 189 -18.10 -7.71 -27.50
CA GLU A 189 -19.11 -6.84 -28.15
C GLU A 189 -18.76 -5.34 -28.06
N GLY A 190 -18.12 -4.92 -26.95
CA GLY A 190 -17.64 -3.54 -26.73
C GLY A 190 -16.21 -3.27 -27.20
N GLY A 191 -15.56 -4.22 -27.88
CA GLY A 191 -14.18 -4.09 -28.36
C GLY A 191 -13.17 -3.77 -27.25
N TRP A 192 -12.18 -2.94 -27.59
CA TRP A 192 -11.15 -2.44 -26.67
C TRP A 192 -11.69 -1.60 -25.50
N ARG A 193 -12.84 -0.95 -25.67
CA ARG A 193 -13.49 -0.22 -24.58
C ARG A 193 -14.03 -1.18 -23.53
N GLY A 194 -14.73 -2.24 -23.96
CA GLY A 194 -15.21 -3.28 -23.05
C GLY A 194 -14.07 -4.03 -22.34
N PHE A 195 -12.91 -4.16 -22.98
CA PHE A 195 -11.70 -4.69 -22.34
C PHE A 195 -11.19 -3.77 -21.23
N ALA A 196 -11.08 -2.46 -21.49
CA ALA A 196 -10.62 -1.49 -20.49
C ALA A 196 -11.55 -1.42 -19.27
N GLU A 197 -12.87 -1.38 -19.50
CA GLU A 197 -13.88 -1.39 -18.44
C GLU A 197 -13.80 -2.66 -17.58
N ALA A 198 -13.61 -3.83 -18.22
CA ALA A 198 -13.43 -5.08 -17.51
C ALA A 198 -12.12 -5.14 -16.72
N ARG A 199 -11.02 -4.60 -17.26
CA ARG A 199 -9.72 -4.52 -16.58
C ARG A 199 -9.82 -3.65 -15.33
N GLU A 200 -10.44 -2.49 -15.44
CA GLU A 200 -10.67 -1.60 -14.30
C GLU A 200 -11.59 -2.24 -13.24
N ALA A 201 -12.65 -2.93 -13.69
CA ALA A 201 -13.50 -3.69 -12.78
C ALA A 201 -12.71 -4.77 -12.04
N GLY A 202 -11.87 -5.52 -12.74
CA GLY A 202 -10.99 -6.53 -12.15
C GLY A 202 -10.06 -5.95 -11.11
N GLN A 203 -9.40 -4.83 -11.42
CA GLN A 203 -8.53 -4.15 -10.46
C GLN A 203 -9.30 -3.76 -9.19
N ARG A 204 -10.50 -3.20 -9.32
CA ARG A 204 -11.33 -2.86 -8.15
C ARG A 204 -11.69 -4.08 -7.32
N ARG A 205 -11.95 -5.24 -7.94
CA ARG A 205 -12.24 -6.50 -7.22
C ARG A 205 -11.01 -7.03 -6.50
N ILE A 206 -9.85 -6.98 -7.14
CA ILE A 206 -8.57 -7.38 -6.55
C ILE A 206 -8.24 -6.49 -5.34
N ASP A 207 -8.31 -5.17 -5.50
CA ASP A 207 -8.03 -4.22 -4.42
C ASP A 207 -8.98 -4.41 -3.25
N ALA A 208 -10.27 -4.64 -3.52
CA ALA A 208 -11.27 -4.91 -2.50
C ALA A 208 -10.93 -6.19 -1.74
N PHE A 209 -10.64 -7.30 -2.44
CA PHE A 209 -10.27 -8.58 -1.82
C PHE A 209 -9.02 -8.48 -0.95
N LEU A 210 -7.97 -7.82 -1.45
CA LEU A 210 -6.73 -7.62 -0.69
C LEU A 210 -6.96 -6.78 0.57
N THR A 211 -7.80 -5.74 0.46
CA THR A 211 -8.14 -4.85 1.58
C THR A 211 -8.98 -5.58 2.64
N THR A 212 -10.01 -6.32 2.24
CA THR A 212 -10.87 -7.07 3.17
C THR A 212 -10.12 -8.22 3.82
N ARG A 213 -9.22 -8.88 3.10
CA ARG A 213 -8.34 -9.92 3.66
C ARG A 213 -7.41 -9.36 4.73
N GLN A 214 -6.78 -8.21 4.47
CA GLN A 214 -5.95 -7.54 5.48
C GLN A 214 -6.77 -7.05 6.68
N THR A 215 -7.99 -6.55 6.44
CA THR A 215 -8.90 -6.12 7.50
C THR A 215 -9.30 -7.30 8.37
N PHE A 216 -9.66 -8.44 7.78
CA PHE A 216 -9.98 -9.68 8.52
C PHE A 216 -8.80 -10.15 9.36
N GLU A 217 -7.58 -10.24 8.79
CA GLU A 217 -6.38 -10.65 9.53
C GLU A 217 -6.12 -9.73 10.74
N ARG A 218 -6.23 -8.41 10.55
CA ARG A 218 -6.09 -7.44 11.65
C ARG A 218 -7.17 -7.65 12.71
N THR A 219 -8.44 -7.71 12.31
CA THR A 219 -9.55 -7.87 13.26
C THR A 219 -9.47 -9.18 14.02
N ALA A 220 -9.06 -10.27 13.37
CA ALA A 220 -8.91 -11.56 14.01
C ALA A 220 -7.73 -11.58 15.01
N LEU A 221 -6.62 -10.87 14.73
CA LEU A 221 -5.53 -10.66 15.69
C LEU A 221 -5.95 -9.76 16.87
N GLU A 222 -6.71 -8.70 16.61
CA GLU A 222 -7.16 -7.76 17.66
C GLU A 222 -8.17 -8.38 18.64
N ASN A 223 -8.86 -9.44 18.23
CA ASN A 223 -9.88 -10.13 19.03
C ASN A 223 -9.42 -11.50 19.53
N ASP A 224 -8.11 -11.78 19.55
CA ASP A 224 -7.51 -13.05 19.98
C ASP A 224 -8.08 -14.29 19.26
N VAL A 225 -8.63 -14.10 18.06
CA VAL A 225 -9.10 -15.18 17.20
C VAL A 225 -7.92 -15.83 16.48
N LEU A 226 -6.92 -15.05 16.07
CA LEU A 226 -5.66 -15.57 15.52
C LEU A 226 -4.56 -15.54 16.59
N GLY A 227 -3.94 -16.69 16.85
CA GLY A 227 -2.75 -16.88 17.69
C GLY A 227 -1.43 -16.85 16.92
#